data_AF-A0A4Z1P5F6-F1
#
_entry.id   AF-A0A4Z1P5F6-F1
#
_cell.length_a   1.000
_cell.length_b   1.000
_cell.length_c   1.000
_cell.angle_alpha   90.00
_cell.angle_beta   90.00
_cell.angle_gamma   90.00
#
_symmetry.space_group_name_H-M   'P 1'
#
loop_
_entity.id
_entity.type
_entity.pdbx_description
1 polymer ?
#
loop_
_entity_poly.entity_id
_entity_poly.type
_entity_poly.pdbx_seq_one_letter_code
_entity_poly.pdbx_strand_id
1 'polypeptide(L)'
;MSIQQPERQKRACYWHDSWLISCLRELALAIPPGLAPLPAKVLTKPPPVVAMGVPLAGKTIDLTLFAFVRAADIVVSSLWNSKPDSNLVSRFVSNNAITILFAVSSATIMNAFFYHPSQLPYTYVRWIDRIAELDERLLHALQQARYRNFVYGKETGIAPLLASLCKDIGLPEVLGDLAKTIPIPCEVVHQGCGTSCELHALWRFRRGFVRALGVYAPLQAFILI
;
A
#
# COMPACT_ATOMS: atom_id res chain seq x y z
N MET A 1 9.94 31.11 -25.29
CA MET A 1 10.00 29.70 -25.72
C MET A 1 9.01 28.94 -24.84
N SER A 2 7.81 28.69 -25.38
CA SER A 2 6.62 28.29 -24.63
C SER A 2 6.74 26.87 -24.06
N ILE A 3 6.52 26.75 -22.76
CA ILE A 3 6.52 25.48 -22.03
C ILE A 3 5.16 24.81 -22.30
N GLN A 4 5.16 23.87 -23.24
CA GLN A 4 3.97 23.12 -23.64
C GLN A 4 4.00 21.75 -22.97
N GLN A 5 3.55 21.66 -21.72
CA GLN A 5 3.22 20.37 -21.10
C GLN A 5 2.02 20.50 -20.14
N PRO A 6 0.80 20.19 -20.61
CA PRO A 6 -0.22 19.63 -19.72
C PRO A 6 -0.93 18.37 -20.24
N GLU A 7 -0.49 17.78 -21.36
CA GLU A 7 -1.26 16.71 -22.05
C GLU A 7 -0.74 15.27 -21.83
N ARG A 8 0.46 15.06 -21.29
CA ARG A 8 1.02 13.69 -21.10
C ARG A 8 0.57 13.01 -19.80
N GLN A 9 -0.16 13.71 -18.93
CA GLN A 9 -0.61 13.17 -17.64
C GLN A 9 -2.03 12.55 -17.68
N LYS A 10 -2.72 12.63 -18.83
CA LYS A 10 -4.11 12.15 -18.98
C LYS A 10 -4.24 10.75 -19.62
N ARG A 11 -3.14 10.09 -20.00
CA ARG A 11 -3.18 8.89 -20.86
C ARG A 11 -2.84 7.54 -20.21
N ALA A 12 -3.01 7.41 -18.90
CA ALA A 12 -2.84 6.13 -18.22
C ALA A 12 -4.00 5.86 -17.27
N CYS A 13 -5.15 5.45 -17.82
CA CYS A 13 -6.22 4.69 -17.14
C CYS A 13 -7.46 4.57 -18.05
N TYR A 14 -7.34 3.81 -19.14
CA TYR A 14 -8.52 3.28 -19.85
C TYR A 14 -8.35 1.76 -19.98
N TRP A 15 -8.90 1.04 -19.00
CA TRP A 15 -9.24 -0.38 -19.10
C TRP A 15 -10.67 -0.51 -18.52
N HIS A 16 -11.65 -0.57 -19.41
CA HIS A 16 -13.03 -1.04 -19.23
C HIS A 16 -12.98 -2.59 -19.38
N ASP A 17 -13.73 -3.51 -18.74
CA ASP A 17 -15.05 -3.51 -18.09
C ASP A 17 -15.10 -4.61 -16.99
N SER A 18 -15.11 -4.23 -15.71
CA SER A 18 -15.52 -5.16 -14.64
C SER A 18 -16.13 -4.40 -13.48
N TRP A 19 -17.36 -4.75 -13.13
CA TRP A 19 -18.13 -4.13 -12.03
C TRP A 19 -17.36 -4.13 -10.69
N LEU A 20 -16.52 -5.14 -10.45
CA LEU A 20 -15.61 -5.23 -9.28
C LEU A 20 -14.52 -4.16 -9.29
N ILE A 21 -13.99 -3.80 -10.46
CA ILE A 21 -12.99 -2.74 -10.60
C ILE A 21 -13.66 -1.38 -10.39
N SER A 22 -14.91 -1.18 -10.84
CA SER A 22 -15.63 0.08 -10.62
C SER A 22 -15.96 0.33 -9.14
N CYS A 23 -16.34 -0.72 -8.40
CA CYS A 23 -16.61 -0.61 -6.97
C CYS A 23 -15.32 -0.39 -6.15
N LEU A 24 -14.22 -1.06 -6.51
CA LEU A 24 -12.89 -0.78 -5.94
C LEU A 24 -12.36 0.60 -6.35
N ARG A 25 -12.72 1.07 -7.54
CA ARG A 25 -12.36 2.40 -8.06
C ARG A 25 -13.09 3.50 -7.30
N GLU A 26 -14.37 3.35 -7.00
CA GLU A 26 -15.11 4.32 -6.18
C GLU A 26 -14.65 4.32 -4.72
N LEU A 27 -14.32 3.15 -4.14
CA LEU A 27 -13.79 3.06 -2.78
C LEU A 27 -12.32 3.53 -2.66
N ALA A 28 -11.53 3.46 -3.74
CA ALA A 28 -10.09 3.78 -3.74
C ALA A 28 -9.69 5.09 -4.45
N LEU A 29 -10.55 5.73 -5.26
CA LEU A 29 -10.17 6.92 -6.07
C LEU A 29 -10.80 8.26 -5.68
N ALA A 30 -11.69 8.33 -4.68
CA ALA A 30 -12.03 9.63 -4.11
C ALA A 30 -10.78 10.14 -3.36
N ILE A 31 -9.89 10.86 -4.07
CA ILE A 31 -8.72 11.51 -3.48
C ILE A 31 -9.28 12.56 -2.51
N PRO A 32 -9.15 12.39 -1.18
CA PRO A 32 -9.60 13.42 -0.25
C PRO A 32 -8.80 14.72 -0.51
N PRO A 33 -9.33 15.88 -0.08
CA PRO A 33 -8.63 17.16 -0.27
C PRO A 33 -7.18 17.05 0.22
N GLY A 34 -6.27 17.64 -0.56
CA GLY A 34 -4.82 17.42 -0.47
C GLY A 34 -4.28 17.50 0.96
N LEU A 35 -3.45 16.53 1.33
CA LEU A 35 -2.70 16.55 2.58
C LEU A 35 -1.92 17.88 2.66
N ALA A 36 -1.87 18.53 3.82
CA ALA A 36 -1.07 19.74 3.94
C ALA A 36 0.40 19.44 3.56
N PRO A 37 1.07 20.31 2.79
CA PRO A 37 2.48 20.13 2.48
C PRO A 37 3.27 20.05 3.79
N LEU A 38 4.03 18.98 3.95
CA LEU A 38 4.78 18.75 5.19
C LEU A 38 5.86 19.83 5.32
N PRO A 39 5.93 20.53 6.46
CA PRO A 39 7.02 21.48 6.68
C PRO A 39 8.36 20.73 6.70
N ALA A 40 9.27 21.13 5.80
CA ALA A 40 10.63 20.63 5.62
C ALA A 40 11.39 20.28 6.92
N LYS A 41 11.18 21.05 7.99
CA LYS A 41 11.87 20.90 9.28
C LYS A 41 11.33 19.77 10.16
N VAL A 42 10.06 19.39 9.99
CA VAL A 42 9.35 18.49 10.93
C VAL A 42 9.77 17.03 10.78
N LEU A 43 10.46 16.65 9.70
CA LEU A 43 10.83 15.25 9.43
C LEU A 43 12.33 14.93 9.56
N THR A 44 13.13 15.85 10.12
CA THR A 44 14.49 15.48 10.56
C THR A 44 14.49 14.46 11.69
N LYS A 45 13.34 14.30 12.37
CA LYS A 45 12.99 13.12 13.19
C LYS A 45 11.60 12.65 12.77
N PRO A 46 11.44 11.41 12.27
CA PRO A 46 10.13 10.93 11.84
C PRO A 46 9.20 10.73 13.04
N PRO A 47 7.95 11.24 13.02
CA PRO A 47 6.90 10.64 13.83
C PRO A 47 6.61 9.26 13.22
N PRO A 48 6.67 8.17 14.01
CA PRO A 48 6.58 6.86 13.42
C PRO A 48 5.20 6.66 12.79
N VAL A 49 5.12 6.04 11.61
CA VAL A 49 3.85 5.62 10.95
C VAL A 49 3.00 4.82 11.94
N VAL A 50 3.71 4.08 12.79
CA VAL A 50 3.23 3.38 13.96
C VAL A 50 2.33 4.25 14.85
N ALA A 51 2.65 5.52 15.10
CA ALA A 51 1.87 6.42 15.96
C ALA A 51 0.52 6.86 15.38
N MET A 52 0.21 6.54 14.11
CA MET A 52 -1.01 7.00 13.45
C MET A 52 -2.20 6.05 13.60
N GLY A 53 -2.00 4.77 13.93
CA GLY A 53 -3.09 3.79 14.05
C GLY A 53 -3.97 4.00 15.28
N VAL A 54 -5.23 3.57 15.21
CA VAL A 54 -6.17 3.68 16.35
C VAL A 54 -5.83 2.61 17.39
N PRO A 55 -5.83 2.95 18.70
CA PRO A 55 -5.68 1.96 19.77
C PRO A 55 -6.96 1.12 19.91
N LEU A 56 -7.18 0.18 18.99
CA LEU A 56 -8.33 -0.73 18.98
C LEU A 56 -8.04 -2.07 19.69
N ALA A 57 -7.05 -2.10 20.57
CA ALA A 57 -6.58 -3.34 21.19
C ALA A 57 -7.55 -3.85 22.28
N GLY A 58 -8.44 -4.78 21.92
CA GLY A 58 -9.26 -5.51 22.90
C GLY A 58 -9.59 -6.92 22.41
N LYS A 59 -9.38 -7.96 23.23
CA LYS A 59 -9.70 -9.36 22.88
C LYS A 59 -11.17 -9.56 22.47
N THR A 60 -12.05 -8.65 22.89
CA THR A 60 -13.47 -8.64 22.56
C THR A 60 -13.73 -8.26 21.09
N ILE A 61 -12.96 -7.35 20.50
CA ILE A 61 -13.16 -6.95 19.10
C ILE A 61 -12.86 -8.13 18.16
N ASP A 62 -11.79 -8.87 18.44
CA ASP A 62 -11.37 -10.02 17.64
C ASP A 62 -12.44 -11.13 17.66
N LEU A 63 -13.04 -11.40 18.82
CA LEU A 63 -14.12 -12.38 18.97
C LEU A 63 -15.40 -11.93 18.25
N THR A 64 -15.79 -10.66 18.38
CA THR A 64 -16.99 -10.14 17.70
C THR A 64 -16.81 -10.14 16.18
N LEU A 65 -15.63 -9.75 15.68
CA LEU A 65 -15.30 -9.79 14.27
C LEU A 65 -15.30 -11.23 13.75
N PHE A 66 -14.70 -12.16 14.49
CA PHE A 66 -14.72 -13.58 14.13
C PHE A 66 -16.13 -14.14 14.04
N ALA A 67 -16.96 -13.91 15.05
CA ALA A 67 -18.35 -14.37 15.07
C ALA A 67 -19.16 -13.75 13.92
N PHE A 68 -18.98 -12.45 13.67
CA PHE A 68 -19.64 -11.74 12.57
C PHE A 68 -19.24 -12.28 11.20
N VAL A 69 -17.93 -12.45 10.95
CA VAL A 69 -17.42 -13.00 9.68
C VAL A 69 -17.96 -14.42 9.46
N ARG A 70 -18.02 -15.25 10.50
CA ARG A 70 -18.58 -16.61 10.40
C ARG A 70 -20.08 -16.60 10.12
N ALA A 71 -20.85 -15.73 10.77
CA ALA A 71 -22.27 -15.59 10.48
C ALA A 71 -22.51 -15.13 9.04
N ALA A 72 -21.73 -14.15 8.56
CA ALA A 72 -21.80 -13.68 7.17
C ALA A 72 -21.43 -14.78 6.17
N ASP A 73 -20.39 -15.56 6.44
CA ASP A 73 -19.95 -16.69 5.59
C ASP A 73 -21.05 -17.75 5.42
N ILE A 74 -21.78 -18.08 6.50
CA ILE A 74 -22.90 -19.02 6.44
C ILE A 74 -24.04 -18.47 5.58
N VAL A 75 -24.38 -17.19 5.75
CA VAL A 75 -25.45 -16.54 4.96
C VAL A 75 -25.08 -16.52 3.47
N VAL A 76 -23.86 -16.09 3.14
CA VAL A 76 -23.36 -16.05 1.76
C VAL A 76 -23.35 -17.44 1.15
N SER A 77 -22.82 -18.44 1.87
CA SER A 77 -22.76 -19.82 1.40
C SER A 77 -24.15 -20.43 1.18
N SER A 78 -25.11 -20.15 2.07
CA SER A 78 -26.51 -20.59 1.93
C SER A 78 -27.18 -20.00 0.69
N LEU A 79 -26.91 -18.72 0.38
CA LEU A 79 -27.47 -18.04 -0.79
C LEU A 79 -26.80 -18.49 -2.09
N TRP A 80 -25.49 -18.76 -2.06
CA TRP A 80 -24.71 -19.16 -3.23
C TRP A 80 -25.08 -20.57 -3.71
N ASN A 81 -25.26 -21.52 -2.79
CA ASN A 81 -25.66 -22.89 -3.11
C ASN A 81 -27.07 -23.00 -3.70
N SER A 82 -27.88 -21.93 -3.64
CA SER A 82 -29.26 -21.92 -4.14
C SER A 82 -29.40 -21.49 -5.61
N LYS A 83 -28.32 -21.10 -6.30
CA LYS A 83 -28.37 -20.59 -7.68
C LYS A 83 -27.68 -21.54 -8.67
N PRO A 84 -28.35 -21.95 -9.77
CA PRO A 84 -27.70 -22.74 -10.81
C PRO A 84 -26.70 -21.88 -11.62
N ASP A 85 -25.48 -22.40 -11.77
CA ASP A 85 -24.34 -21.75 -12.44
C ASP A 85 -24.51 -21.78 -13.99
N SER A 86 -25.24 -20.80 -14.53
CA SER A 86 -25.54 -20.71 -15.96
C SER A 86 -24.49 -19.98 -16.81
N ASN A 87 -23.64 -19.13 -16.20
CA ASN A 87 -22.72 -18.24 -16.91
C ASN A 87 -21.23 -18.58 -16.66
N LEU A 88 -20.38 -18.48 -17.69
CA LEU A 88 -18.92 -18.68 -17.60
C LEU A 88 -18.24 -17.82 -16.52
N VAL A 89 -18.70 -16.57 -16.38
CA VAL A 89 -18.20 -15.65 -15.34
C VAL A 89 -18.62 -16.12 -13.94
N SER A 90 -19.85 -16.61 -13.78
CA SER A 90 -20.34 -17.16 -12.51
C SER A 90 -19.50 -18.36 -12.08
N ARG A 91 -19.17 -19.24 -13.04
CA ARG A 91 -18.27 -20.40 -12.82
C ARG A 91 -16.84 -20.00 -12.49
N PHE A 92 -16.30 -18.98 -13.14
CA PHE A 92 -14.95 -18.50 -12.83
C PHE A 92 -14.88 -17.88 -11.42
N VAL A 93 -15.88 -17.08 -11.08
CA VAL A 93 -16.00 -16.46 -9.75
C VAL A 93 -16.24 -17.51 -8.69
N SER A 94 -17.12 -18.49 -8.90
CA SER A 94 -17.35 -19.58 -7.93
C SER A 94 -16.07 -20.39 -7.69
N ASN A 95 -15.32 -20.72 -8.75
CA ASN A 95 -14.05 -21.45 -8.64
C ASN A 95 -12.92 -20.65 -7.95
N ASN A 96 -12.92 -19.31 -8.05
CA ASN A 96 -11.84 -18.45 -7.53
C ASN A 96 -12.30 -17.50 -6.41
N ALA A 97 -13.50 -17.70 -5.84
CA ALA A 97 -14.14 -16.75 -4.95
C ALA A 97 -13.24 -16.38 -3.76
N ILE A 98 -12.64 -17.40 -3.13
CA ILE A 98 -11.74 -17.24 -1.99
C ILE A 98 -10.50 -16.42 -2.37
N THR A 99 -9.89 -16.74 -3.51
CA THR A 99 -8.69 -16.04 -4.01
C THR A 99 -8.99 -14.57 -4.33
N ILE A 100 -10.12 -14.30 -4.98
CA ILE A 100 -10.56 -12.93 -5.31
C ILE A 100 -10.86 -12.16 -4.03
N LEU A 101 -11.61 -12.75 -3.09
CA LEU A 101 -11.91 -12.14 -1.81
C LEU A 101 -10.63 -11.79 -1.03
N PHE A 102 -9.68 -12.74 -0.99
CA PHE A 102 -8.38 -12.52 -0.38
C PHE A 102 -7.60 -11.39 -1.05
N ALA A 103 -7.55 -11.37 -2.39
CA ALA A 103 -6.83 -10.35 -3.15
C ALA A 103 -7.44 -8.95 -2.94
N VAL A 104 -8.77 -8.86 -2.99
CA VAL A 104 -9.50 -7.61 -2.74
C VAL A 104 -9.28 -7.11 -1.32
N SER A 105 -9.43 -7.99 -0.31
CA SER A 105 -9.19 -7.65 1.09
C SER A 105 -7.74 -7.23 1.33
N SER A 106 -6.77 -7.88 0.70
CA SER A 106 -5.36 -7.52 0.85
C SER A 106 -5.07 -6.16 0.20
N ALA A 107 -5.65 -5.89 -0.97
CA ALA A 107 -5.50 -4.62 -1.65
C ALA A 107 -6.10 -3.44 -0.86
N THR A 108 -7.28 -3.62 -0.24
CA THR A 108 -7.89 -2.58 0.59
C THR A 108 -7.05 -2.27 1.83
N ILE A 109 -6.55 -3.32 2.50
CA ILE A 109 -5.66 -3.19 3.65
C ILE A 109 -4.36 -2.47 3.28
N MET A 110 -3.72 -2.86 2.17
CA MET A 110 -2.49 -2.21 1.71
C MET A 110 -2.73 -0.76 1.31
N ASN A 111 -3.84 -0.45 0.62
CA ASN A 111 -4.20 0.93 0.31
C ASN A 111 -4.43 1.76 1.60
N ALA A 112 -5.09 1.20 2.61
CA ALA A 112 -5.25 1.85 3.91
C ALA A 112 -3.89 2.10 4.57
N PHE A 113 -2.99 1.11 4.61
CA PHE A 113 -1.64 1.27 5.15
C PHE A 113 -0.85 2.38 4.45
N PHE A 114 -0.86 2.42 3.11
CA PHE A 114 -0.08 3.38 2.36
C PHE A 114 -0.57 4.82 2.51
N TYR A 115 -1.88 5.05 2.61
CA TYR A 115 -2.46 6.38 2.45
C TYR A 115 -3.26 6.89 3.65
N HIS A 116 -3.80 5.98 4.47
CA HIS A 116 -4.62 6.29 5.64
C HIS A 116 -4.32 5.31 6.78
N PRO A 117 -3.09 5.28 7.32
CA PRO A 117 -2.72 4.34 8.38
C PRO A 117 -3.55 4.53 9.65
N SER A 118 -4.19 5.69 9.83
CA SER A 118 -5.14 5.97 10.90
C SER A 118 -6.46 5.21 10.83
N GLN A 119 -6.76 4.55 9.71
CA GLN A 119 -7.94 3.67 9.61
C GLN A 119 -7.64 2.26 10.12
N LEU A 120 -6.37 1.91 10.34
CA LEU A 120 -5.95 0.59 10.79
C LEU A 120 -5.64 0.59 12.29
N PRO A 121 -5.83 -0.55 12.98
CA PRO A 121 -5.36 -0.71 14.35
C PRO A 121 -3.84 -0.51 14.45
N TYR A 122 -3.40 0.17 15.51
CA TYR A 122 -2.00 0.45 15.79
C TYR A 122 -1.08 -0.79 15.68
N THR A 123 -1.50 -1.90 16.30
CA THR A 123 -0.74 -3.16 16.30
C THR A 123 -0.55 -3.73 14.90
N TYR A 124 -1.56 -3.54 14.03
CA TYR A 124 -1.57 -4.04 12.68
C TYR A 124 -0.65 -3.23 11.77
N VAL A 125 -0.71 -1.89 11.86
CA VAL A 125 0.23 -0.98 11.17
C VAL A 125 1.68 -1.31 11.54
N ARG A 126 1.95 -1.48 12.84
CA ARG A 126 3.29 -1.83 13.34
C ARG A 126 3.78 -3.17 12.83
N TRP A 127 2.87 -4.14 12.67
CA TRP A 127 3.21 -5.45 12.12
C TRP A 127 3.56 -5.37 10.63
N ILE A 128 2.75 -4.67 9.83
CA ILE A 128 3.02 -4.46 8.39
C ILE A 128 4.36 -3.73 8.21
N ASP A 129 4.56 -2.63 8.94
CA ASP A 129 5.77 -1.82 8.87
C ASP A 129 7.04 -2.65 9.15
N ARG A 130 7.01 -3.45 10.22
CA ARG A 130 8.12 -4.35 10.57
C ARG A 130 8.41 -5.39 9.48
N ILE A 131 7.39 -5.90 8.80
CA ILE A 131 7.58 -6.91 7.75
C ILE A 131 8.06 -6.27 6.45
N ALA A 132 7.53 -5.09 6.11
CA ALA A 132 7.84 -4.36 4.90
C ALA A 132 9.25 -3.77 4.92
N GLU A 133 9.76 -3.39 6.10
CA GLU A 133 11.05 -2.71 6.29
C GLU A 133 11.23 -1.53 5.32
N LEU A 134 10.16 -0.77 5.18
CA LEU A 134 10.12 0.43 4.38
C LEU A 134 10.57 1.60 5.24
N ASP A 135 11.34 2.53 4.68
CA ASP A 135 11.65 3.78 5.36
C ASP A 135 10.41 4.68 5.31
N GLU A 136 10.00 5.19 6.47
CA GLU A 136 8.80 6.01 6.64
C GLU A 136 8.86 7.30 5.80
N ARG A 137 10.04 7.84 5.53
CA ARG A 137 10.22 9.03 4.69
C ARG A 137 9.85 8.73 3.24
N LEU A 138 10.13 7.52 2.76
CA LEU A 138 9.73 7.09 1.43
C LEU A 138 8.20 6.92 1.35
N LEU A 139 7.57 6.44 2.42
CA LEU A 139 6.11 6.37 2.51
C LEU A 139 5.47 7.77 2.46
N HIS A 140 6.00 8.72 3.23
CA HIS A 140 5.52 10.11 3.20
C HIS A 140 5.75 10.76 1.84
N ALA A 141 6.87 10.51 1.19
CA ALA A 141 7.10 10.95 -0.18
C ALA A 141 6.01 10.40 -1.12
N LEU A 142 5.70 9.10 -1.07
CA LEU A 142 4.64 8.50 -1.88
C LEU A 142 3.26 9.12 -1.60
N GLN A 143 2.93 9.40 -0.35
CA GLN A 143 1.68 10.07 0.03
C GLN A 143 1.60 11.47 -0.57
N GLN A 144 2.65 12.27 -0.43
CA GLN A 144 2.73 13.62 -1.00
C GLN A 144 2.67 13.60 -2.53
N ALA A 145 3.18 12.52 -3.16
CA ALA A 145 3.07 12.30 -4.60
C ALA A 145 1.60 12.08 -5.02
N ARG A 146 0.89 11.21 -4.28
CA ARG A 146 -0.53 10.91 -4.54
C ARG A 146 -1.40 12.15 -4.41
N TYR A 147 -1.16 12.98 -3.39
CA TYR A 147 -1.89 14.22 -3.16
C TYR A 147 -1.43 15.41 -4.04
N ARG A 148 -0.50 15.18 -4.98
CA ARG A 148 0.05 16.20 -5.89
C ARG A 148 0.69 17.40 -5.18
N ASN A 149 1.26 17.17 -4.00
CA ASN A 149 1.88 18.22 -3.20
C ASN A 149 3.33 18.51 -3.58
N PHE A 150 3.97 17.63 -4.35
CA PHE A 150 5.21 17.95 -5.04
C PHE A 150 5.08 17.77 -6.54
N VAL A 151 5.86 18.58 -7.26
CA VAL A 151 5.96 18.58 -8.71
C VAL A 151 7.43 18.51 -9.06
N TYR A 152 7.79 17.61 -9.97
CA TYR A 152 9.16 17.51 -10.48
C TYR A 152 9.60 18.83 -11.12
N GLY A 153 10.85 19.22 -10.87
CA GLY A 153 11.43 20.46 -11.38
C GLY A 153 11.02 21.71 -10.62
N LYS A 154 10.29 21.59 -9.50
CA LYS A 154 9.89 22.73 -8.66
C LYS A 154 10.20 22.46 -7.19
N GLU A 155 10.80 23.46 -6.55
CA GLU A 155 11.05 23.47 -5.11
C GLU A 155 9.72 23.57 -4.35
N THR A 156 9.29 22.46 -3.77
CA THR A 156 8.03 22.32 -3.01
C THR A 156 8.26 22.11 -1.51
N GLY A 157 9.52 22.11 -1.07
CA GLY A 157 9.90 21.92 0.33
C GLY A 157 10.02 20.45 0.79
N ILE A 158 9.84 19.49 -0.12
CA ILE A 158 9.98 18.05 0.17
C ILE A 158 11.42 17.55 0.02
N ALA A 159 12.28 18.28 -0.71
CA ALA A 159 13.70 17.95 -0.90
C ALA A 159 14.44 17.50 0.38
N PRO A 160 14.32 18.16 1.55
CA PRO A 160 15.01 17.72 2.76
C PRO A 160 14.57 16.34 3.28
N LEU A 161 13.34 15.90 2.98
CA LEU A 161 12.83 14.59 3.37
C LEU A 161 13.65 13.48 2.69
N LEU A 162 13.73 13.51 1.35
CA LEU A 162 14.50 12.53 0.58
C LEU A 162 16.00 12.75 0.72
N ALA A 163 16.48 13.99 0.87
CA ALA A 163 17.89 14.27 1.10
C ALA A 163 18.39 13.59 2.40
N SER A 164 17.58 13.62 3.47
CA SER A 164 17.90 12.90 4.71
C SER A 164 17.95 11.38 4.49
N LEU A 165 17.05 10.83 3.67
CA LEU A 165 17.08 9.41 3.29
C LEU A 165 18.35 9.07 2.54
N CYS A 166 18.71 9.85 1.51
CA CYS A 166 19.93 9.69 0.74
C CYS A 166 21.17 9.70 1.65
N LYS A 167 21.23 10.63 2.60
CA LYS A 167 22.32 10.72 3.57
C LYS A 167 22.48 9.44 4.39
N ASP A 168 21.38 8.88 4.90
CA ASP A 168 21.43 7.68 5.73
C ASP A 168 21.82 6.42 4.96
N ILE A 169 21.46 6.33 3.68
CA ILE A 169 21.85 5.22 2.79
C ILE A 169 23.20 5.45 2.08
N GLY A 170 23.90 6.55 2.38
CA GLY A 170 25.22 6.87 1.80
C GLY A 170 25.19 7.36 0.35
N LEU A 171 24.03 7.81 -0.14
CA LEU A 171 23.86 8.41 -1.46
C LEU A 171 23.99 9.95 -1.43
N PRO A 172 24.35 10.59 -2.55
CA PRO A 172 24.39 12.05 -2.64
C PRO A 172 23.02 12.67 -2.33
N GLU A 173 22.97 13.65 -1.42
CA GLU A 173 21.74 14.35 -1.03
C GLU A 173 21.01 15.00 -2.21
N VAL A 174 21.75 15.37 -3.26
CA VAL A 174 21.22 15.94 -4.51
C VAL A 174 20.23 14.99 -5.20
N LEU A 175 20.38 13.67 -5.03
CA LEU A 175 19.45 12.69 -5.63
C LEU A 175 18.05 12.71 -4.99
N GLY A 176 17.93 13.28 -3.78
CA GLY A 176 16.65 13.49 -3.11
C GLY A 176 15.98 14.82 -3.48
N ASP A 177 16.67 15.68 -4.24
CA ASP A 177 16.17 16.99 -4.65
C ASP A 177 15.31 16.86 -5.92
N LEU A 178 14.00 16.97 -5.75
CA LEU A 178 13.00 16.86 -6.81
C LEU A 178 13.05 18.01 -7.83
N ALA A 179 13.70 19.13 -7.50
CA ALA A 179 13.92 20.23 -8.44
C ALA A 179 15.08 19.94 -9.39
N LYS A 180 16.08 19.16 -8.96
CA LYS A 180 17.29 18.85 -9.73
C LYS A 180 17.26 17.47 -10.37
N THR A 181 16.67 16.48 -9.70
CA THR A 181 16.67 15.09 -10.15
C THR A 181 15.26 14.66 -10.57
N ILE A 182 15.11 14.39 -11.88
CA ILE A 182 13.84 14.04 -12.51
C ILE A 182 14.08 12.86 -13.47
N PRO A 183 13.44 11.70 -13.27
CA PRO A 183 12.65 11.25 -12.11
C PRO A 183 13.54 10.89 -10.89
N ILE A 184 12.93 10.59 -9.74
CA ILE A 184 13.67 10.03 -8.58
C ILE A 184 14.38 8.75 -9.03
N PRO A 185 15.69 8.60 -8.79
CA PRO A 185 16.44 7.44 -9.24
C PRO A 185 16.05 6.19 -8.46
N CYS A 186 16.10 5.03 -9.13
CA CYS A 186 15.71 3.75 -8.54
C CYS A 186 16.56 3.40 -7.32
N GLU A 187 17.83 3.82 -7.22
CA GLU A 187 18.63 3.57 -6.02
C GLU A 187 18.04 4.25 -4.78
N VAL A 188 17.43 5.43 -4.92
CA VAL A 188 16.76 6.13 -3.81
C VAL A 188 15.44 5.42 -3.46
N VAL A 189 14.65 5.04 -4.47
CA VAL A 189 13.38 4.31 -4.28
C VAL A 189 13.59 2.92 -3.66
N HIS A 190 14.74 2.30 -3.93
CA HIS A 190 15.12 0.97 -3.42
C HIS A 190 16.11 1.03 -2.25
N GLN A 191 16.25 2.19 -1.59
CA GLN A 191 17.06 2.36 -0.37
C GLN A 191 18.51 1.85 -0.52
N GLY A 192 19.13 2.07 -1.68
CA GLY A 192 20.51 1.69 -1.98
C GLY A 192 20.69 0.25 -2.50
N CYS A 193 19.62 -0.52 -2.70
CA CYS A 193 19.73 -1.92 -3.14
C CYS A 193 20.01 -2.11 -4.66
N GLY A 194 20.08 -1.03 -5.45
CA GLY A 194 20.44 -1.05 -6.86
C GLY A 194 19.45 -0.34 -7.78
N THR A 195 19.71 -0.42 -9.09
CA THR A 195 18.98 0.32 -10.14
C THR A 195 17.79 -0.42 -10.73
N SER A 196 17.68 -1.74 -10.51
CA SER A 196 16.67 -2.59 -11.16
C SER A 196 15.44 -2.83 -10.30
N CYS A 197 14.30 -2.31 -10.76
CA CYS A 197 13.02 -2.44 -10.05
C CYS A 197 12.55 -3.90 -9.92
N GLU A 198 12.63 -4.65 -11.01
CA GLU A 198 12.13 -6.03 -11.06
C GLU A 198 12.93 -6.97 -10.15
N LEU A 199 14.25 -6.82 -10.14
CA LEU A 199 15.11 -7.64 -9.29
C LEU A 199 14.88 -7.31 -7.81
N HIS A 200 14.74 -6.02 -7.48
CA HIS A 200 14.43 -5.60 -6.12
C HIS A 200 13.04 -6.08 -5.68
N ALA A 201 12.05 -6.05 -6.58
CA ALA A 201 10.72 -6.58 -6.32
C ALA A 201 10.74 -8.09 -6.04
N LEU A 202 11.46 -8.87 -6.85
CA LEU A 202 11.65 -10.31 -6.63
C LEU A 202 12.41 -10.60 -5.32
N TRP A 203 13.44 -9.81 -5.02
CA TRP A 203 14.18 -9.93 -3.77
C TRP A 203 13.30 -9.64 -2.54
N ARG A 204 12.52 -8.56 -2.58
CA ARG A 204 11.55 -8.22 -1.53
C ARG A 204 10.47 -9.28 -1.39
N PHE A 205 9.95 -9.80 -2.51
CA PHE A 205 8.98 -10.89 -2.50
C PHE A 205 9.55 -12.12 -1.81
N ARG A 206 10.75 -12.57 -2.20
CA ARG A 206 11.42 -13.73 -1.59
C ARG A 206 11.62 -13.53 -0.08
N ARG A 207 12.11 -12.36 0.34
CA ARG A 207 12.35 -12.04 1.76
C ARG A 207 11.05 -12.02 2.56
N GLY A 208 10.01 -11.39 2.04
CA GLY A 208 8.67 -11.37 2.65
C GLY A 208 8.06 -12.76 2.73
N PHE A 209 8.18 -13.56 1.67
CA PHE A 209 7.67 -14.92 1.60
C PHE A 209 8.33 -15.85 2.63
N VAL A 210 9.67 -15.79 2.75
CA VAL A 210 10.40 -16.57 3.76
C VAL A 210 9.99 -16.17 5.19
N ARG A 211 9.77 -14.88 5.45
CA ARG A 211 9.25 -14.41 6.75
C ARG A 211 7.85 -14.90 7.04
N ALA A 212 6.96 -14.84 6.05
CA ALA A 212 5.59 -15.34 6.18
C ALA A 212 5.61 -16.84 6.49
N LEU A 213 6.41 -17.63 5.77
CA LEU A 213 6.59 -19.06 6.06
C LEU A 213 7.10 -19.29 7.49
N GLY A 214 8.06 -18.49 7.97
CA GLY A 214 8.57 -18.61 9.34
C GLY A 214 7.50 -18.41 10.42
N VAL A 215 6.46 -17.61 10.16
CA VAL A 215 5.35 -17.38 11.10
C VAL A 215 4.25 -18.43 10.94
N TYR A 216 3.84 -18.73 9.71
CA TYR A 216 2.64 -19.53 9.45
C TYR A 216 2.91 -21.02 9.28
N ALA A 217 4.10 -21.43 8.82
CA ALA A 217 4.41 -22.86 8.64
C ALA A 217 4.40 -23.64 9.97
N PRO A 218 4.96 -23.13 11.08
CA PRO A 218 4.88 -23.82 12.38
C PRO A 218 3.43 -23.93 12.90
N LEU A 219 2.63 -22.87 12.71
CA LEU A 219 1.23 -22.85 13.11
C LEU A 219 0.42 -23.90 12.35
N GLN A 220 0.63 -23.99 11.02
CA GLN A 220 -0.07 -24.96 10.19
C GLN A 220 0.41 -26.39 10.48
N ALA A 221 1.71 -26.59 10.71
CA ALA A 221 2.24 -27.89 11.12
C ALA A 221 1.63 -28.36 12.44
N PHE A 222 1.46 -27.46 13.42
CA PHE A 222 0.81 -27.78 14.69
C PHE A 222 -0.66 -28.15 14.53
N ILE A 223 -1.41 -27.47 13.64
CA ILE A 223 -2.83 -27.78 13.38
C ILE A 223 -3.01 -29.13 12.66
N LEU A 224 -2.01 -29.56 11.88
CA LEU A 224 -2.06 -30.79 11.10
C LEU A 224 -1.59 -32.04 11.85
N ILE A 225 -0.98 -31.89 13.03
CA ILE A 225 -0.55 -32.99 13.92
C ILE A 225 -1.65 -33.26 14.94
#